data_AF-A0A7S4M0T8-F1
#
_entry.id   AF-A0A7S4M0T8-F1
#
_cell.length_a   1.000
_cell.length_b   1.000
_cell.length_c   1.000
_cell.angle_alpha   90.00
_cell.angle_beta   90.00
_cell.angle_gamma   90.00
#
_symmetry.space_group_name_H-M   'P 1'
#
loop_
_entity.id
_entity.type
_entity.pdbx_description
1 polymer ?
#
loop_
_entity_poly.entity_id
_entity_poly.type
_entity_poly.pdbx_seq_one_letter_code
_entity_poly.pdbx_strand_id
1 'polypeptide(L)'
;GAGAGAGESNKVYEAPPIFAGVVAYLDGRTGRYSALHLTKLVQLHGGECNISLGKRTVTHVICENLCGSKLHKAINAGRHAQKLQFVRPEWILESISARKRLREVNFSILKDSSAQKLESVWKI
;
A
#
# COMPACT_ATOMS: atom_id res chain seq x y z
N GLY A 1 22.75 22.76 -47.55
CA GLY A 1 23.14 22.29 -46.21
C GLY A 1 22.01 22.60 -45.26
N ALA A 2 21.41 21.59 -44.65
CA ALA A 2 20.34 21.75 -43.67
C ALA A 2 20.85 21.21 -42.34
N GLY A 3 21.23 22.12 -41.43
CA GLY A 3 21.49 21.80 -40.04
C GLY A 3 20.18 21.86 -39.27
N ALA A 4 19.61 20.70 -38.96
CA ALA A 4 18.48 20.58 -38.07
C ALA A 4 18.94 20.78 -36.62
N GLY A 5 18.43 21.81 -35.96
CA GLY A 5 18.58 21.99 -34.51
C GLY A 5 17.78 20.91 -33.79
N ALA A 6 18.48 20.09 -33.01
CA ALA A 6 17.90 19.08 -32.16
C ALA A 6 17.13 19.75 -31.01
N GLY A 7 15.83 19.47 -30.91
CA GLY A 7 15.01 19.85 -29.78
C GLY A 7 15.40 19.08 -28.53
N GLU A 8 15.75 19.80 -27.47
CA GLU A 8 15.88 19.26 -26.12
C GLU A 8 14.52 18.72 -25.67
N SER A 9 14.44 17.39 -25.57
CA SER A 9 13.26 16.68 -25.08
C SER A 9 13.16 16.91 -23.57
N ASN A 10 12.13 17.65 -23.17
CA ASN A 10 11.75 17.86 -21.78
C ASN A 10 11.48 16.49 -21.12
N LYS A 11 12.42 15.97 -20.32
CA LYS A 11 12.24 14.69 -19.62
C LYS A 11 11.19 14.87 -18.52
N VAL A 12 9.98 14.39 -18.77
CA VAL A 12 9.00 14.18 -17.71
C VAL A 12 9.58 13.10 -16.79
N TYR A 13 9.97 13.47 -15.58
CA TYR A 13 10.39 12.50 -14.56
C TYR A 13 9.14 11.77 -14.06
N GLU A 14 8.67 10.79 -14.82
CA GLU A 14 7.60 9.90 -14.35
C GLU A 14 8.10 9.12 -13.14
N ALA A 15 7.28 9.10 -12.09
CA ALA A 15 7.57 8.32 -10.90
C ALA A 15 7.69 6.83 -11.29
N PRO A 16 8.71 6.11 -10.81
CA PRO A 16 8.89 4.72 -11.18
C PRO A 16 7.65 3.91 -10.76
N PRO A 17 7.14 3.00 -11.62
CA PRO A 17 5.91 2.24 -11.38
C PRO A 17 6.16 1.09 -10.40
N ILE A 18 6.67 1.41 -9.21
CA ILE A 18 7.06 0.43 -8.19
C ILE A 18 5.87 -0.39 -7.68
N PHE A 19 4.63 0.08 -7.85
CA PHE A 19 3.40 -0.62 -7.50
C PHE A 19 2.67 -1.23 -8.70
N ALA A 20 3.33 -1.42 -9.85
CA ALA A 20 2.77 -2.15 -11.00
C ALA A 20 2.14 -3.50 -10.60
N GLY A 21 0.86 -3.71 -10.91
CA GLY A 21 0.09 -4.91 -10.55
C GLY A 21 -0.42 -4.96 -9.11
N VAL A 22 -0.21 -3.91 -8.32
CA VAL A 22 -0.85 -3.73 -7.00
C VAL A 22 -2.25 -3.18 -7.22
N VAL A 23 -3.24 -3.80 -6.56
CA VAL A 23 -4.60 -3.28 -6.46
C VAL A 23 -4.92 -3.21 -4.97
N ALA A 24 -4.83 -2.00 -4.41
CA ALA A 24 -4.98 -1.75 -2.99
C ALA A 24 -6.44 -1.48 -2.60
N TYR A 25 -6.86 -2.04 -1.49
CA TYR A 25 -8.05 -1.62 -0.76
C TYR A 25 -7.61 -0.94 0.53
N LEU A 26 -8.16 0.23 0.83
CA LEU A 26 -7.89 0.97 2.08
C LEU A 26 -9.12 0.86 2.99
N ASP A 27 -8.99 0.25 4.16
CA ASP A 27 -10.11 0.01 5.12
C ASP A 27 -10.55 1.28 5.87
N GLY A 28 -10.10 2.47 5.44
CA GLY A 28 -10.39 3.75 6.08
C GLY A 28 -9.71 3.97 7.45
N ARG A 29 -9.16 2.91 8.06
CA ARG A 29 -8.34 2.97 9.29
C ARG A 29 -6.86 2.88 8.93
N THR A 30 -6.31 3.98 8.46
CA THR A 30 -4.89 4.12 8.08
C THR A 30 -4.11 4.98 9.07
N GLY A 31 -4.59 5.03 10.32
CA GLY A 31 -4.00 5.81 11.39
C GLY A 31 -3.91 7.29 11.09
N ARG A 32 -2.70 7.83 11.22
CA ARG A 32 -2.41 9.24 10.94
C ARG A 32 -2.41 9.61 9.45
N TYR A 33 -2.46 8.64 8.54
CA TYR A 33 -2.38 8.88 7.10
C TYR A 33 -3.78 8.93 6.47
N SER A 34 -4.00 9.91 5.59
CA SER A 34 -5.25 10.02 4.83
C SER A 34 -5.33 8.93 3.75
N ALA A 35 -6.47 8.22 3.67
CA ALA A 35 -6.72 7.24 2.62
C ALA A 35 -6.64 7.85 1.21
N LEU A 36 -7.08 9.11 1.05
CA LEU A 36 -6.96 9.85 -0.21
C LEU A 36 -5.49 10.06 -0.60
N HIS A 37 -4.65 10.44 0.38
CA HIS A 37 -3.23 10.66 0.14
C HIS A 37 -2.53 9.37 -0.28
N LEU A 38 -2.76 8.28 0.46
CA LEU A 38 -2.19 6.96 0.14
C LEU A 38 -2.66 6.45 -1.23
N THR A 39 -3.94 6.65 -1.56
CA THR A 39 -4.49 6.29 -2.88
C THR A 39 -3.74 7.00 -3.99
N LYS A 40 -3.53 8.32 -3.85
CA LYS A 40 -2.81 9.12 -4.85
C LYS A 40 -1.37 8.67 -5.00
N LEU A 41 -0.69 8.31 -3.91
CA LEU A 41 0.67 7.80 -3.95
C LEU A 41 0.76 6.44 -4.67
N VAL A 42 -0.16 5.52 -4.39
CA VAL A 42 -0.21 4.22 -5.07
C VAL A 42 -0.41 4.40 -6.57
N GLN A 43 -1.37 5.25 -6.96
CA GLN A 43 -1.68 5.56 -8.37
C GLN A 43 -0.52 6.22 -9.10
N LEU A 44 0.13 7.20 -8.48
CA LEU A 44 1.28 7.90 -9.06
C LEU A 44 2.45 6.94 -9.34
N HIS A 45 2.56 5.86 -8.57
CA HIS A 45 3.60 4.84 -8.69
C HIS A 45 3.09 3.55 -9.36
N GLY A 46 2.06 3.65 -10.21
CA GLY A 46 1.64 2.59 -11.13
C GLY A 46 0.77 1.47 -10.51
N GLY A 47 0.26 1.67 -9.29
CA GLY A 47 -0.73 0.79 -8.68
C GLY A 47 -2.16 1.30 -8.86
N GLU A 48 -3.13 0.45 -8.56
CA GLU A 48 -4.55 0.80 -8.55
C GLU A 48 -5.12 0.77 -7.14
N CYS A 49 -6.25 1.44 -6.94
CA CYS A 49 -6.99 1.42 -5.69
C CYS A 49 -8.46 1.09 -5.95
N ASN A 50 -9.04 0.26 -5.09
CA ASN A 50 -10.42 -0.16 -5.18
C ASN A 50 -11.14 0.14 -3.88
N ILE A 51 -12.37 0.62 -3.99
CA ILE A 51 -13.22 0.97 -2.84
C ILE A 51 -13.89 -0.25 -2.21
N SER A 52 -13.92 -1.40 -2.90
CA SER A 52 -14.58 -2.61 -2.44
C SER A 52 -13.60 -3.75 -2.28
N LEU A 53 -13.45 -4.22 -1.03
CA LEU A 53 -12.65 -5.40 -0.68
C LEU A 53 -13.16 -6.68 -1.36
N GLY A 54 -14.44 -6.73 -1.74
CA GLY A 54 -15.05 -7.91 -2.36
C GLY A 54 -14.61 -8.15 -3.80
N LYS A 55 -13.90 -7.22 -4.44
CA LYS A 55 -13.41 -7.43 -5.82
C LYS A 55 -12.23 -8.41 -5.80
N ARG A 56 -12.31 -9.45 -6.63
CA ARG A 56 -11.24 -10.45 -6.83
C ARG A 56 -9.97 -9.90 -7.49
N THR A 57 -9.93 -8.61 -7.76
CA THR A 57 -8.74 -7.93 -8.26
C THR A 57 -7.88 -7.38 -7.13
N VAL A 58 -8.43 -7.18 -5.94
CA VAL A 58 -7.69 -6.63 -4.79
C VAL A 58 -6.57 -7.60 -4.41
N THR A 59 -5.35 -7.10 -4.35
CA THR A 59 -4.17 -7.88 -3.93
C THR A 59 -3.67 -7.47 -2.55
N HIS A 60 -3.91 -6.21 -2.15
CA HIS A 60 -3.41 -5.65 -0.90
C HIS A 60 -4.51 -4.97 -0.11
N VAL A 61 -4.55 -5.22 1.19
CA VAL A 61 -5.40 -4.54 2.17
C VAL A 61 -4.50 -3.67 3.03
N ILE A 62 -4.71 -2.35 2.94
CA ILE A 62 -3.94 -1.34 3.67
C ILE A 62 -4.75 -0.89 4.88
N CYS A 63 -4.25 -1.21 6.08
CA CYS A 63 -4.85 -0.78 7.33
C CYS A 63 -3.84 -0.79 8.48
N GLU A 64 -4.05 0.07 9.46
CA GLU A 64 -3.21 0.14 10.66
C GLU A 64 -3.53 -1.00 11.62
N ASN A 65 -4.82 -1.28 11.82
CA ASN A 65 -5.31 -2.31 12.74
C ASN A 65 -6.53 -3.02 12.16
N LEU A 66 -6.58 -4.35 12.34
CA LEU A 66 -7.78 -5.14 12.14
C LEU A 66 -8.28 -5.63 13.49
N CYS A 67 -9.57 -5.43 13.78
CA CYS A 67 -10.19 -6.18 14.86
C CYS A 67 -10.23 -7.66 14.44
N GLY A 68 -9.78 -8.56 15.33
CA GLY A 68 -9.55 -9.98 15.01
C GLY A 68 -10.76 -10.68 14.37
N SER A 69 -11.99 -10.25 14.68
CA SER A 69 -13.21 -10.77 14.08
C SER A 69 -13.41 -10.40 12.60
N LYS A 70 -12.98 -9.21 12.16
CA LYS A 70 -12.98 -8.83 10.74
C LYS A 70 -11.89 -9.53 9.97
N LEU A 71 -10.72 -9.71 10.59
CA LEU A 71 -9.61 -10.45 9.99
C LEU A 71 -9.96 -11.92 9.75
N HIS A 72 -10.53 -12.59 10.77
CA HIS A 72 -10.91 -13.99 10.65
C HIS A 72 -11.98 -14.21 9.58
N LYS A 73 -12.95 -13.29 9.46
CA LYS A 73 -13.93 -13.31 8.37
C LYS A 73 -13.29 -13.02 7.01
N ALA A 74 -12.38 -12.04 6.93
CA ALA A 74 -11.70 -11.72 5.69
C ALA A 74 -10.84 -12.89 5.21
N ILE A 75 -9.96 -13.44 6.04
CA ILE A 75 -9.10 -14.59 5.68
C ILE A 75 -9.93 -15.83 5.29
N ASN A 76 -11.02 -16.10 6.00
CA ASN A 76 -11.82 -17.31 5.78
C ASN A 76 -12.90 -17.17 4.70
N ALA A 77 -13.05 -15.99 4.06
CA ALA A 77 -14.04 -15.75 3.03
C ALA A 77 -13.76 -16.48 1.69
N GLY A 78 -12.63 -17.18 1.57
CA GLY A 78 -12.33 -18.10 0.47
C GLY A 78 -10.88 -18.00 -0.05
N ARG A 79 -10.57 -18.77 -1.10
CA ARG A 79 -9.21 -18.90 -1.67
C ARG A 79 -8.55 -17.58 -2.09
N HIS A 80 -9.35 -16.60 -2.53
CA HIS A 80 -8.83 -15.28 -2.89
C HIS A 80 -8.35 -14.52 -1.66
N ALA A 81 -9.09 -14.62 -0.57
CA ALA A 81 -8.82 -13.88 0.65
C ALA A 81 -7.57 -14.39 1.38
N GLN A 82 -7.24 -15.67 1.21
CA GLN A 82 -5.97 -16.27 1.65
C GLN A 82 -4.74 -15.73 0.91
N LYS A 83 -4.92 -15.12 -0.27
CA LYS A 83 -3.82 -14.54 -1.07
C LYS A 83 -3.61 -13.05 -0.81
N LEU A 84 -4.55 -12.40 -0.10
CA LEU A 84 -4.48 -10.97 0.20
C LEU A 84 -3.29 -10.68 1.11
N GLN A 85 -2.53 -9.65 0.75
CA GLN A 85 -1.48 -9.11 1.60
C GLN A 85 -2.09 -8.05 2.51
N PHE A 86 -2.04 -8.29 3.81
CA PHE A 86 -2.51 -7.34 4.82
C PHE A 86 -1.31 -6.57 5.35
N VAL A 87 -1.18 -5.30 4.97
CA VAL A 87 -0.01 -4.46 5.28
C VAL A 87 -0.40 -3.12 5.87
N ARG A 88 0.50 -2.56 6.66
CA ARG A 88 0.34 -1.21 7.20
C ARG A 88 0.60 -0.12 6.14
N PRO A 89 0.06 1.11 6.31
CA PRO A 89 0.32 2.23 5.41
C PRO A 89 1.80 2.55 5.17
N GLU A 90 2.67 2.29 6.14
CA GLU A 90 4.11 2.54 6.05
C GLU A 90 4.76 1.78 4.89
N TRP A 91 4.23 0.63 4.49
CA TRP A 91 4.73 -0.11 3.33
C TRP A 91 4.73 0.75 2.06
N ILE A 92 3.69 1.57 1.86
CA ILE A 92 3.57 2.45 0.70
C ILE A 92 4.67 3.53 0.77
N LEU A 93 4.76 4.20 1.92
CA LEU A 93 5.65 5.34 2.12
C LEU A 93 7.12 4.94 2.06
N GLU A 94 7.48 3.85 2.74
CA GLU A 94 8.85 3.35 2.75
C GLU A 94 9.26 2.77 1.39
N SER A 95 8.34 2.13 0.66
CA SER A 95 8.63 1.67 -0.71
C SER A 95 8.89 2.83 -1.67
N ILE A 96 8.14 3.94 -1.54
CA ILE A 96 8.37 5.15 -2.32
C ILE A 96 9.71 5.79 -1.95
N SER A 97 10.01 5.90 -0.65
CA SER A 97 11.28 6.43 -0.15
C SER A 97 12.48 5.61 -0.67
N ALA A 98 12.35 4.28 -0.64
CA ALA A 98 13.35 3.34 -1.17
C ALA A 98 13.37 3.25 -2.71
N ARG A 99 12.44 3.93 -3.39
CA ARG A 99 12.21 3.84 -4.86
C ARG A 99 12.07 2.41 -5.37
N LYS A 100 11.54 1.51 -4.55
CA LYS A 100 11.36 0.09 -4.84
C LYS A 100 10.26 -0.49 -3.96
N ARG A 101 9.46 -1.42 -4.50
CA ARG A 101 8.52 -2.20 -3.69
C ARG A 101 9.26 -3.00 -2.62
N LEU A 102 9.03 -2.66 -1.37
CA LEU A 102 9.53 -3.43 -0.22
C LEU A 102 8.68 -4.68 -0.01
N ARG A 103 9.22 -5.65 0.72
CA ARG A 103 8.50 -6.90 1.01
C ARG A 103 7.35 -6.64 1.98
N GLU A 104 6.16 -7.09 1.63
CA GLU A 104 4.91 -6.93 2.38
C GLU A 104 5.01 -7.54 3.78
N VAL A 105 5.74 -8.65 3.91
CA VAL A 105 5.95 -9.37 5.19
C VAL A 105 6.54 -8.50 6.30
N ASN A 106 7.34 -7.50 5.95
CA ASN A 106 7.96 -6.59 6.93
C ASN A 106 6.95 -5.59 7.51
N PHE A 107 5.80 -5.43 6.86
CA PHE A 107 4.74 -4.50 7.23
C PHE A 107 3.44 -5.23 7.52
N SER A 108 3.50 -6.54 7.70
CA SER A 108 2.31 -7.36 7.84
C SER A 108 1.64 -7.14 9.20
N ILE A 109 0.35 -6.82 9.18
CA ILE A 109 -0.44 -6.68 10.41
C ILE A 109 -0.81 -8.01 11.06
N LEU A 110 -0.62 -9.13 10.35
CA LEU A 110 -0.95 -10.47 10.88
C LEU A 110 0.08 -10.97 11.88
N LYS A 111 1.32 -10.45 11.81
CA LYS A 111 2.41 -10.82 12.72
C LYS A 111 2.42 -10.01 14.02
N ASP A 112 1.57 -8.99 14.12
CA ASP A 112 1.67 -7.95 15.15
C ASP A 112 0.44 -7.85 16.06
N SER A 113 -0.16 -8.99 16.43
CA SER A 113 -1.08 -9.03 17.59
C SER A 113 -0.35 -8.96 18.93
N SER A 114 0.98 -8.91 18.94
CA SER A 114 1.80 -8.97 20.17
C SER A 114 2.51 -7.66 20.52
N ALA A 115 2.83 -6.76 19.57
CA ALA A 115 3.62 -5.55 19.89
C ALA A 115 2.78 -4.29 20.16
N GLN A 116 1.45 -4.37 20.12
CA GLN A 116 0.57 -3.24 20.43
C GLN A 116 0.52 -2.85 21.93
N LYS A 117 1.43 -3.34 22.79
CA LYS A 117 1.45 -3.06 24.23
C LYS A 117 2.69 -2.32 24.76
N LEU A 118 3.57 -1.73 23.93
CA LEU A 118 4.78 -1.08 24.49
C LEU A 118 4.93 0.43 24.28
N GLU A 119 4.17 1.06 23.39
CA GLU A 119 4.33 2.51 23.13
C GLU A 119 3.44 3.41 24.03
N SER A 120 2.70 2.84 24.99
CA SER A 120 1.95 3.61 26.01
C SER A 120 2.61 3.65 27.39
N VAL A 121 3.84 3.14 27.54
CA VAL A 121 4.51 3.05 28.85
C VAL A 121 5.50 4.20 29.12
N TRP A 122 5.91 4.98 28.10
CA TRP A 122 6.96 6.02 28.27
C TRP A 122 6.47 7.47 28.13
N LYS A 123 5.17 7.72 28.31
CA LYS A 123 4.64 9.07 28.57
C LYS A 123 4.17 9.13 30.02
N ILE A 124 5.12 9.15 30.94
CA ILE A 124 4.96 9.64 32.31
C ILE A 124 5.90 10.83 32.44
#